data_AF-A0A4R3ZPW8-F1
#
_entry.id   AF-A0A4R3ZPW8-F1
#
_cell.length_a   1.000
_cell.length_b   1.000
_cell.length_c   1.000
_cell.angle_alpha   90.00
_cell.angle_beta   90.00
_cell.angle_gamma   90.00
#
_symmetry.space_group_name_H-M   'P 1'
#
loop_
_entity.id
_entity.type
_entity.pdbx_description
1 polymer ?
#
loop_
_entity_poly.entity_id
_entity_poly.type
_entity_poly.pdbx_seq_one_letter_code
_entity_poly.pdbx_strand_id
1 'polypeptide(L)'
;MAKNYIERRHFEPWNSLKTMCIFWIRRFFRIAPLYYILLIFAFSFGELFGHFRDNIASAWPLTQTETSRYADSSFLNIITHYSFLFGFMPYYSFRTVLPDWSIGLEMQYYAVFPFIMLLITRLGFIYASITMILLCIISSCFFSEYFSAFEMPSMILFKLPLFISGMLIYKAVSESKKMYVLTALLSPVTAYAMGYFISPIRMVIECFLIIGMAMLLMPYDNKCQARHFVKFIRKFLSLRLSQFLGDVSYSVYLLHLMIVIPVIGILVQYTDFLNLASPMRFILSALISLPFTYCIALNLFKYVERNGIILGRKIIRNALDKS
;
A
#
# COMPACT_ATOMS: atom_id res chain seq x y z
N MET A 1 4.44 10.83 3.96
CA MET A 1 3.53 11.87 3.43
C MET A 1 3.47 13.10 4.33
N ALA A 2 3.20 12.93 5.63
CA ALA A 2 3.19 14.02 6.62
C ALA A 2 4.40 14.95 6.56
N LYS A 3 5.63 14.40 6.46
CA LYS A 3 6.87 15.18 6.27
C LYS A 3 6.75 16.25 5.17
N ASN A 4 6.52 15.81 3.93
CA ASN A 4 6.45 16.72 2.78
C ASN A 4 5.29 17.73 2.91
N TYR A 5 4.16 17.32 3.50
CA TYR A 5 3.01 18.20 3.70
C TYR A 5 3.29 19.30 4.75
N ILE A 6 4.08 18.98 5.78
CA ILE A 6 4.57 19.93 6.79
C ILE A 6 5.62 20.87 6.23
N GLU A 7 6.62 20.36 5.54
CA GLU A 7 7.70 21.17 4.96
C GLU A 7 7.19 22.19 3.95
N ARG A 8 6.08 21.88 3.26
CA ARG A 8 5.46 22.78 2.27
C ARG A 8 4.44 23.75 2.85
N ARG A 9 4.14 23.69 4.15
CA ARG A 9 3.07 24.49 4.77
C ARG A 9 3.20 25.99 4.53
N HIS A 10 4.42 26.51 4.43
CA HIS A 10 4.68 27.93 4.14
C HIS A 10 4.25 28.35 2.72
N PHE A 11 4.32 27.44 1.75
CA PHE A 11 3.97 27.70 0.35
C PHE A 11 2.55 27.19 -0.01
N GLU A 12 2.14 26.09 0.60
CA GLU A 12 0.88 25.38 0.37
C GLU A 12 0.11 25.34 1.71
N PRO A 13 -0.62 26.40 2.10
CA PRO A 13 -1.32 26.46 3.38
C PRO A 13 -2.43 25.41 3.42
N TRP A 14 -2.50 24.66 4.53
CA TRP A 14 -3.37 23.49 4.64
C TRP A 14 -4.87 23.79 4.59
N ASN A 15 -5.26 24.99 5.03
CA ASN A 15 -6.67 25.42 5.05
C ASN A 15 -7.17 25.85 3.66
N SER A 16 -6.31 25.89 2.64
CA SER A 16 -6.70 26.27 1.29
C SER A 16 -7.20 25.07 0.50
N LEU A 17 -8.41 25.18 -0.07
CA LEU A 17 -8.96 24.19 -1.01
C LEU A 17 -8.02 23.95 -2.20
N LYS A 18 -7.33 25.01 -2.65
CA LYS A 18 -6.34 24.91 -3.74
C LYS A 18 -5.21 23.93 -3.39
N THR A 19 -4.70 23.98 -2.15
CA THR A 19 -3.67 23.05 -1.66
C THR A 19 -4.16 21.61 -1.70
N MET A 20 -5.41 21.37 -1.28
CA MET A 20 -6.02 20.04 -1.27
C MET A 20 -6.18 19.49 -2.70
N CYS A 21 -6.71 20.31 -3.61
CA CYS A 21 -6.85 19.94 -5.02
C CYS A 21 -5.50 19.62 -5.67
N ILE A 22 -4.47 20.45 -5.45
CA ILE A 22 -3.11 20.21 -5.96
C ILE A 22 -2.54 18.89 -5.40
N PHE A 23 -2.77 18.63 -4.11
CA PHE A 23 -2.37 17.39 -3.47
C PHE A 23 -3.04 16.17 -4.14
N TRP A 24 -4.37 16.20 -4.33
CA TRP A 24 -5.10 15.10 -4.95
C TRP A 24 -4.70 14.88 -6.41
N ILE A 25 -4.61 15.94 -7.22
CA ILE A 25 -4.20 15.83 -8.64
C ILE A 25 -2.82 15.17 -8.74
N ARG A 26 -1.84 15.63 -7.94
CA ARG A 26 -0.48 15.07 -7.97
C ARG A 26 -0.46 13.57 -7.65
N ARG A 27 -1.34 13.13 -6.77
CA ARG A 27 -1.43 11.75 -6.29
C ARG A 27 -2.23 10.85 -7.24
N PHE A 28 -3.32 11.36 -7.78
CA PHE A 28 -4.10 10.69 -8.81
C PHE A 28 -3.21 10.36 -10.03
N PHE A 29 -2.48 11.34 -10.56
CA PHE A 29 -1.59 11.14 -11.72
C PHE A 29 -0.35 10.28 -11.44
N ARG A 30 -0.03 10.03 -10.16
CA ARG A 30 1.01 9.07 -9.78
C ARG A 30 0.51 7.62 -9.92
N ILE A 31 -0.78 7.37 -9.65
CA ILE A 31 -1.36 6.03 -9.56
C ILE A 31 -2.13 5.68 -10.83
N ALA A 32 -3.10 6.51 -11.18
CA ALA A 32 -4.15 6.21 -12.14
C ALA A 32 -3.63 5.79 -13.53
N PRO A 33 -2.62 6.44 -14.14
CA PRO A 33 -2.21 6.10 -15.51
C PRO A 33 -1.73 4.66 -15.66
N LEU A 34 -0.88 4.19 -14.73
CA LEU A 34 -0.40 2.81 -14.77
C LEU A 34 -1.48 1.83 -14.32
N TYR A 35 -2.19 2.16 -13.25
CA TYR A 35 -3.28 1.34 -12.75
C TYR A 35 -4.33 1.07 -13.84
N TYR A 36 -4.77 2.09 -14.59
CA TYR A 36 -5.78 1.92 -15.64
C TYR A 36 -5.29 1.06 -16.81
N ILE A 37 -4.02 1.18 -17.22
CA ILE A 37 -3.46 0.28 -18.26
C ILE A 37 -3.49 -1.17 -17.77
N LEU A 38 -3.03 -1.42 -16.55
CA LEU A 38 -3.02 -2.77 -15.99
C LEU A 38 -4.43 -3.28 -15.66
N LEU A 39 -5.39 -2.39 -15.36
CA LEU A 39 -6.79 -2.72 -15.15
C LEU A 39 -7.45 -3.21 -16.44
N ILE A 40 -7.15 -2.57 -17.58
CA ILE A 40 -7.60 -3.06 -18.90
C ILE A 40 -7.07 -4.47 -19.15
N PHE A 41 -5.78 -4.71 -18.89
CA PHE A 41 -5.21 -6.06 -19.00
C PHE A 41 -5.86 -7.05 -18.01
N ALA A 42 -6.11 -6.62 -16.77
CA ALA A 42 -6.73 -7.46 -15.75
C ALA A 42 -8.13 -7.94 -16.16
N PHE A 43 -8.96 -7.05 -16.72
CA PHE A 43 -10.27 -7.43 -17.24
C PHE A 43 -10.17 -8.24 -18.53
N SER A 44 -9.26 -7.90 -19.43
CA SER A 44 -9.13 -8.58 -20.73
C SER A 44 -8.63 -10.02 -20.60
N PHE A 45 -7.76 -10.29 -19.62
CA PHE A 45 -7.15 -11.60 -19.39
C PHE A 45 -7.63 -12.25 -18.08
N GLY A 46 -8.75 -11.78 -17.53
CA GLY A 46 -9.28 -12.21 -16.24
C GLY A 46 -9.47 -13.73 -16.17
N GLU A 47 -10.18 -14.31 -17.14
CA GLU A 47 -10.42 -15.76 -17.22
C GLU A 47 -9.12 -16.58 -17.24
N LEU A 48 -8.10 -16.10 -17.96
CA LEU A 48 -6.79 -16.74 -18.01
C LEU A 48 -6.10 -16.77 -16.64
N PHE A 49 -6.17 -15.66 -15.89
CA PHE A 49 -5.65 -15.62 -14.52
C PHE A 49 -6.45 -16.54 -13.58
N GLY A 50 -7.77 -16.61 -13.76
CA GLY A 50 -8.64 -17.56 -13.05
C GLY A 50 -8.22 -19.01 -13.30
N HIS A 51 -8.01 -19.38 -14.57
CA HIS A 51 -7.56 -20.73 -14.92
C HIS A 51 -6.22 -21.10 -14.29
N PHE A 52 -5.22 -20.21 -14.36
CA PHE A 52 -3.94 -20.46 -13.68
C PHE A 52 -4.10 -20.54 -12.16
N ARG A 53 -5.04 -19.77 -11.59
CA ARG A 53 -5.33 -19.84 -10.16
C ARG A 53 -5.92 -21.19 -9.74
N ASP A 54 -6.80 -21.75 -10.55
CA ASP A 54 -7.36 -23.08 -10.35
C ASP A 54 -6.28 -24.17 -10.45
N ASN A 55 -5.38 -24.05 -11.43
CA ASN A 55 -4.25 -24.98 -11.55
C ASN A 55 -3.40 -24.97 -10.28
N ILE A 56 -3.10 -23.79 -9.72
CA ILE A 56 -2.38 -23.66 -8.43
C ILE A 56 -3.19 -24.31 -7.30
N ALA A 57 -4.50 -24.06 -7.24
CA ALA A 57 -5.37 -24.60 -6.19
C ALA A 57 -5.48 -26.12 -6.25
N SER A 58 -5.35 -26.74 -7.42
CA SER A 58 -5.34 -28.21 -7.55
C SER A 58 -4.17 -28.87 -6.81
N ALA A 59 -2.99 -28.22 -6.80
CA ALA A 59 -1.83 -28.67 -6.04
C ALA A 59 -1.86 -28.21 -4.58
N TRP A 60 -2.39 -27.01 -4.30
CA TRP A 60 -2.48 -26.44 -2.95
C TRP A 60 -3.87 -25.86 -2.67
N PRO A 61 -4.84 -26.70 -2.26
CA PRO A 61 -6.23 -26.29 -2.04
C PRO A 61 -6.39 -25.20 -0.98
N LEU A 62 -5.50 -25.17 0.02
CA LEU A 62 -5.48 -24.12 1.06
C LEU A 62 -5.26 -22.71 0.50
N THR A 63 -4.75 -22.61 -0.72
CA THR A 63 -4.54 -21.32 -1.38
C THR A 63 -5.74 -20.91 -2.23
N GLN A 64 -6.80 -21.71 -2.36
CA GLN A 64 -7.90 -21.42 -3.27
C GLN A 64 -8.56 -20.08 -2.98
N THR A 65 -8.89 -19.36 -4.04
CA THR A 65 -9.71 -18.14 -4.04
C THR A 65 -10.83 -18.33 -5.04
N GLU A 66 -11.99 -17.70 -4.84
CA GLU A 66 -13.09 -17.80 -5.80
C GLU A 66 -12.65 -17.42 -7.21
N THR A 67 -12.70 -18.34 -8.17
CA THR A 67 -12.23 -18.12 -9.55
C THR A 67 -13.11 -17.12 -10.29
N SER A 68 -14.40 -17.10 -9.95
CA SER A 68 -15.40 -16.16 -10.47
C SER A 68 -14.98 -14.71 -10.29
N ARG A 69 -14.14 -14.41 -9.27
CA ARG A 69 -13.62 -13.06 -9.04
C ARG A 69 -12.83 -12.52 -10.23
N TYR A 70 -12.14 -13.37 -10.99
CA TYR A 70 -11.34 -12.90 -12.11
C TYR A 70 -12.16 -12.68 -13.39
N ALA A 71 -13.37 -13.24 -13.47
CA ALA A 71 -14.24 -13.17 -14.64
C ALA A 71 -15.30 -12.06 -14.53
N ASP A 72 -15.43 -11.40 -13.38
CA ASP A 72 -16.39 -10.31 -13.18
C ASP A 72 -15.96 -9.06 -13.96
N SER A 73 -16.45 -8.92 -15.19
CA SER A 73 -16.30 -7.73 -16.02
C SER A 73 -17.58 -6.88 -16.04
N SER A 74 -18.43 -7.00 -15.00
CA SER A 74 -19.66 -6.24 -14.92
C SER A 74 -19.42 -4.74 -14.96
N PHE A 75 -20.39 -3.99 -15.51
CA PHE A 75 -20.32 -2.54 -15.61
C PHE A 75 -20.06 -1.85 -14.27
N LEU A 76 -20.68 -2.35 -13.19
CA LEU A 76 -20.46 -1.84 -11.84
C LEU A 76 -19.04 -2.12 -11.33
N ASN A 77 -18.48 -3.29 -11.62
CA ASN A 77 -17.10 -3.59 -11.26
C ASN A 77 -16.12 -2.64 -11.97
N ILE A 78 -16.31 -2.44 -13.28
CA ILE A 78 -15.48 -1.53 -14.08
C ILE A 78 -15.55 -0.09 -13.58
N ILE A 79 -16.76 0.45 -13.36
CA ILE A 79 -16.92 1.84 -12.90
C ILE A 79 -16.33 2.05 -11.51
N THR A 80 -16.56 1.12 -10.58
CA THR A 80 -16.04 1.25 -9.22
C THR A 80 -14.51 1.18 -9.20
N HIS A 81 -13.89 0.36 -10.06
CA HIS A 81 -12.43 0.33 -10.26
C HIS A 81 -11.91 1.62 -10.91
N TYR A 82 -12.59 2.11 -11.95
CA TYR A 82 -12.24 3.37 -12.60
C TYR A 82 -12.29 4.56 -11.63
N SER A 83 -13.30 4.61 -10.76
CA SER A 83 -13.48 5.68 -9.77
C SER A 83 -12.75 5.44 -8.44
N PHE A 84 -12.04 4.32 -8.27
CA PHE A 84 -11.43 3.87 -7.01
C PHE A 84 -12.40 3.66 -5.83
N LEU A 85 -13.71 3.53 -6.09
CA LEU A 85 -14.72 3.28 -5.06
C LEU A 85 -14.81 1.81 -4.64
N PHE A 86 -14.26 0.90 -5.44
CA PHE A 86 -14.27 -0.55 -5.17
C PHE A 86 -13.68 -0.90 -3.79
N GLY A 87 -12.75 -0.12 -3.25
CA GLY A 87 -12.18 -0.34 -1.92
C GLY A 87 -13.13 -0.05 -0.74
N PHE A 88 -14.28 0.59 -0.98
CA PHE A 88 -15.37 0.73 -0.01
C PHE A 88 -16.47 -0.32 -0.20
N MET A 89 -16.38 -1.16 -1.22
CA MET A 89 -17.43 -2.13 -1.54
C MET A 89 -16.86 -3.52 -1.34
N PRO A 90 -17.25 -4.25 -0.27
CA PRO A 90 -16.68 -5.56 0.05
C PRO A 90 -16.62 -6.48 -1.17
N TYR A 91 -17.72 -6.54 -1.93
CA TYR A 91 -17.86 -7.35 -3.13
C TYR A 91 -16.86 -7.04 -4.25
N TYR A 92 -16.56 -5.76 -4.52
CA TYR A 92 -15.65 -5.35 -5.61
C TYR A 92 -14.20 -5.18 -5.14
N SER A 93 -13.97 -5.18 -3.83
CA SER A 93 -12.66 -4.84 -3.25
C SER A 93 -11.55 -5.87 -3.49
N PHE A 94 -11.90 -6.99 -4.10
CA PHE A 94 -11.04 -8.11 -4.43
C PHE A 94 -11.60 -8.83 -5.68
N ARG A 95 -11.82 -8.13 -6.79
CA ARG A 95 -12.39 -8.72 -8.04
C ARG A 95 -11.49 -8.62 -9.26
N THR A 96 -10.19 -8.39 -9.08
CA THR A 96 -9.23 -8.50 -10.20
C THR A 96 -7.94 -9.22 -9.78
N VAL A 97 -7.07 -9.47 -10.75
CA VAL A 97 -5.70 -9.97 -10.50
C VAL A 97 -4.80 -8.92 -9.86
N LEU A 98 -5.18 -7.64 -9.91
CA LEU A 98 -4.43 -6.56 -9.31
C LEU A 98 -4.53 -6.63 -7.79
N PRO A 99 -3.59 -6.00 -7.05
CA PRO A 99 -3.67 -5.89 -5.61
C PRO A 99 -4.71 -4.84 -5.17
N ASP A 100 -5.98 -5.08 -5.49
CA ASP A 100 -7.13 -4.19 -5.29
C ASP A 100 -7.18 -3.63 -3.86
N TRP A 101 -7.00 -4.51 -2.87
CA TRP A 101 -7.07 -4.19 -1.45
C TRP A 101 -6.03 -3.17 -0.99
N SER A 102 -4.91 -3.00 -1.69
CA SER A 102 -3.93 -1.97 -1.33
C SER A 102 -4.12 -0.69 -2.12
N ILE A 103 -4.48 -0.77 -3.40
CA ILE A 103 -4.56 0.43 -4.25
C ILE A 103 -5.82 1.25 -3.97
N GLY A 104 -6.96 0.57 -3.73
CA GLY A 104 -8.16 1.23 -3.24
C GLY A 104 -7.89 1.92 -1.90
N LEU A 105 -7.19 1.24 -0.99
CA LEU A 105 -6.84 1.78 0.33
C LEU A 105 -5.92 3.00 0.23
N GLU A 106 -4.92 2.98 -0.64
CA GLU A 106 -4.02 4.12 -0.87
C GLU A 106 -4.78 5.36 -1.37
N MET A 107 -5.71 5.17 -2.31
CA MET A 107 -6.56 6.25 -2.82
C MET A 107 -7.51 6.81 -1.76
N GLN A 108 -8.08 5.94 -0.92
CA GLN A 108 -8.87 6.38 0.23
C GLN A 108 -8.02 7.19 1.22
N TYR A 109 -6.80 6.73 1.53
CA TYR A 109 -5.88 7.48 2.39
C TYR A 109 -5.58 8.86 1.80
N TYR A 110 -5.37 8.95 0.47
CA TYR A 110 -5.15 10.23 -0.20
C TYR A 110 -6.36 11.15 -0.10
N ALA A 111 -7.57 10.63 -0.22
CA ALA A 111 -8.79 11.42 -0.06
C ALA A 111 -8.91 11.99 1.36
N VAL A 112 -8.67 11.16 2.40
CA VAL A 112 -8.85 11.58 3.79
C VAL A 112 -7.66 12.36 4.37
N PHE A 113 -6.46 12.23 3.78
CA PHE A 113 -5.22 12.77 4.36
C PHE A 113 -5.24 14.28 4.65
N PRO A 114 -5.72 15.17 3.74
CA PRO A 114 -5.81 16.59 4.06
C PRO A 114 -6.66 16.88 5.29
N PHE A 115 -7.77 16.16 5.47
CA PHE A 115 -8.66 16.31 6.63
C PHE A 115 -8.00 15.81 7.92
N ILE A 116 -7.23 14.73 7.86
CA ILE A 116 -6.40 14.28 8.99
C ILE A 116 -5.43 15.40 9.41
N MET A 117 -4.78 16.06 8.44
CA MET A 117 -3.85 17.16 8.74
C MET A 117 -4.56 18.40 9.31
N LEU A 118 -5.79 18.70 8.87
CA LEU A 118 -6.62 19.74 9.49
C LEU A 118 -6.97 19.41 10.93
N LEU A 119 -7.36 18.16 11.21
CA LEU A 119 -7.65 17.70 12.57
C LEU A 119 -6.41 17.81 13.48
N ILE A 120 -5.24 17.40 12.97
CA ILE A 120 -3.95 17.56 13.66
C ILE A 120 -3.63 19.02 13.96
N THR A 121 -4.04 19.95 13.10
CA THR A 121 -3.83 21.39 13.34
C THR A 121 -4.67 21.90 14.50
N ARG A 122 -5.87 21.34 14.68
CA ARG A 122 -6.81 21.73 15.75
C ARG A 122 -6.51 21.08 17.09
N LEU A 123 -6.24 19.77 17.09
CA LEU A 123 -6.10 18.97 18.31
C LEU A 123 -4.63 18.65 18.66
N GLY A 124 -3.69 18.88 17.74
CA GLY A 124 -2.33 18.39 17.87
C GLY A 124 -2.19 16.91 17.47
N PHE A 125 -0.94 16.48 17.26
CA PHE A 125 -0.64 15.15 16.71
C PHE A 125 -1.16 13.99 17.58
N ILE A 126 -0.96 14.04 18.90
CA ILE A 126 -1.31 12.93 19.80
C ILE A 126 -2.83 12.79 19.91
N TYR A 127 -3.53 13.86 20.29
CA TYR A 127 -4.98 13.82 20.46
C TYR A 127 -5.70 13.48 19.15
N ALA A 128 -5.33 14.09 18.02
CA ALA A 128 -5.92 13.72 16.73
C ALA A 128 -5.68 12.24 16.38
N SER A 129 -4.48 11.71 16.65
CA SER A 129 -4.17 10.29 16.40
C SER A 129 -5.03 9.37 17.26
N ILE A 130 -5.15 9.66 18.56
CA ILE A 130 -5.98 8.88 19.49
C ILE A 130 -7.44 8.96 19.07
N THR A 131 -7.96 10.14 18.72
CA THR A 131 -9.33 10.30 18.22
C THR A 131 -9.59 9.45 16.99
N MET A 132 -8.70 9.47 15.98
CA MET A 132 -8.88 8.66 14.77
C MET A 132 -8.79 7.15 15.05
N ILE A 133 -7.89 6.74 15.95
CA ILE A 133 -7.79 5.35 16.39
C ILE A 133 -9.08 4.89 17.09
N LEU A 134 -9.60 5.69 18.00
CA LEU A 134 -10.87 5.40 18.69
C LEU A 134 -12.03 5.33 17.69
N LEU A 135 -12.08 6.23 16.71
CA LEU A 135 -13.09 6.20 15.65
C LEU A 135 -13.01 4.90 14.84
N CYS A 136 -11.82 4.39 14.53
CA CYS A 136 -11.66 3.08 13.87
C CYS A 136 -12.23 1.93 14.70
N ILE A 137 -11.93 1.89 16.01
CA ILE A 137 -12.45 0.85 16.91
C ILE A 137 -13.98 0.95 17.00
N ILE A 138 -14.50 2.14 17.30
CA ILE A 138 -15.95 2.37 17.39
C ILE A 138 -16.64 1.94 16.09
N SER A 139 -16.12 2.37 14.93
CA SER A 139 -16.68 1.99 13.64
C SER A 139 -16.68 0.47 13.44
N SER A 140 -15.62 -0.22 13.85
CA SER A 140 -15.53 -1.69 13.73
C SER A 140 -16.52 -2.43 14.62
N CYS A 141 -16.89 -1.87 15.77
CA CYS A 141 -17.89 -2.44 16.67
C CYS A 141 -19.32 -2.18 16.19
N PHE A 142 -19.63 -0.95 15.75
CA PHE A 142 -20.96 -0.56 15.32
C PHE A 142 -21.34 -1.10 13.93
N PHE A 143 -20.37 -1.27 13.03
CA PHE A 143 -20.59 -1.75 11.67
C PHE A 143 -19.95 -3.13 11.44
N SER A 144 -20.05 -4.03 12.42
CA SER A 144 -19.37 -5.33 12.40
C SER A 144 -19.68 -6.17 11.15
N GLU A 145 -20.94 -6.21 10.70
CA GLU A 145 -21.36 -6.93 9.49
C GLU A 145 -20.68 -6.38 8.23
N TYR A 146 -20.54 -5.06 8.15
CA TYR A 146 -19.86 -4.43 7.01
C TYR A 146 -18.36 -4.70 7.04
N PHE A 147 -17.72 -4.71 8.22
CA PHE A 147 -16.31 -5.05 8.37
C PHE A 147 -16.03 -6.53 8.07
N SER A 148 -16.91 -7.44 8.50
CA SER A 148 -16.76 -8.89 8.28
C SER A 148 -17.03 -9.31 6.84
N ALA A 149 -17.77 -8.52 6.06
CA ALA A 149 -18.04 -8.79 4.65
C ALA A 149 -16.81 -8.65 3.74
N PHE A 150 -15.74 -7.98 4.19
CA PHE A 150 -14.52 -7.84 3.40
C PHE A 150 -13.72 -9.14 3.40
N GLU A 151 -13.27 -9.59 2.23
CA GLU A 151 -12.30 -10.70 2.09
C GLU A 151 -10.86 -10.24 2.31
N MET A 152 -10.58 -8.97 2.05
CA MET A 152 -9.25 -8.35 2.16
C MET A 152 -9.39 -6.96 2.79
N PRO A 153 -8.36 -6.46 3.51
CA PRO A 153 -8.42 -5.18 4.22
C PRO A 153 -8.29 -3.98 3.25
N SER A 154 -9.33 -3.74 2.45
CA SER A 154 -9.35 -2.74 1.37
C SER A 154 -9.87 -1.37 1.81
N MET A 155 -10.66 -1.32 2.88
CA MET A 155 -11.15 -0.08 3.48
C MET A 155 -10.09 0.56 4.38
N ILE A 156 -9.97 1.88 4.30
CA ILE A 156 -8.99 2.67 5.06
C ILE A 156 -9.06 2.44 6.57
N LEU A 157 -10.25 2.24 7.15
CA LEU A 157 -10.40 2.08 8.59
C LEU A 157 -9.64 0.87 9.16
N PHE A 158 -9.41 -0.18 8.37
CA PHE A 158 -8.60 -1.35 8.79
C PHE A 158 -7.14 -1.00 9.03
N LYS A 159 -6.57 -0.08 8.24
CA LYS A 159 -5.13 0.22 8.25
C LYS A 159 -4.81 1.67 8.64
N LEU A 160 -5.81 2.52 8.82
CA LEU A 160 -5.62 3.91 9.21
C LEU A 160 -4.75 4.08 10.47
N PRO A 161 -4.91 3.27 11.54
CA PRO A 161 -3.99 3.32 12.68
C PRO A 161 -2.52 3.15 12.28
N LEU A 162 -2.24 2.26 11.31
CA LEU A 162 -0.89 2.00 10.83
C LEU A 162 -0.35 3.17 10.00
N PHE A 163 -1.17 3.81 9.16
CA PHE A 163 -0.77 5.05 8.48
C PHE A 163 -0.44 6.17 9.48
N ILE A 164 -1.26 6.31 10.53
CA ILE A 164 -1.05 7.27 11.61
C ILE A 164 0.26 6.97 12.37
N SER A 165 0.57 5.69 12.62
CA SER A 165 1.82 5.28 13.25
C SER A 165 3.05 5.81 12.49
N GLY A 166 3.03 5.76 11.15
CA GLY A 166 4.08 6.33 10.31
C GLY A 166 4.19 7.86 10.44
N MET A 167 3.06 8.56 10.59
CA MET A 167 3.03 10.01 10.83
C MET A 167 3.61 10.35 12.21
N LEU A 168 3.29 9.55 13.23
CA LEU A 168 3.81 9.70 14.59
C LEU A 168 5.31 9.38 14.67
N ILE A 169 5.80 8.37 13.94
CA ILE A 169 7.25 8.10 13.83
C ILE A 169 7.96 9.32 13.23
N TYR A 170 7.44 9.91 12.16
CA TYR A 170 8.01 11.15 11.62
C TYR A 170 8.05 12.25 12.70
N LYS A 171 6.96 12.43 13.45
CA LYS A 171 6.90 13.45 14.49
C LYS A 171 7.90 13.17 15.63
N ALA A 172 8.03 11.91 16.04
CA ALA A 172 9.03 11.43 17.00
C ALA A 172 10.44 11.81 16.59
N VAL A 173 10.77 11.63 15.32
CA VAL A 173 12.09 11.96 14.75
C VAL A 173 12.29 13.48 14.67
N SER A 174 11.27 14.22 14.22
CA SER A 174 11.37 15.68 14.04
C SER A 174 11.52 16.45 15.35
N GLU A 175 10.91 15.97 16.45
CA GLU A 175 10.95 16.63 17.76
C GLU A 175 11.82 15.88 18.79
N SER A 176 12.42 14.75 18.40
CA SER A 176 13.15 13.85 19.31
C SER A 176 12.35 13.40 20.53
N LYS A 177 11.02 13.28 20.42
CA LYS A 177 10.11 12.90 21.51
C LYS A 177 9.65 11.45 21.39
N LYS A 178 10.00 10.62 22.37
CA LYS A 178 9.62 9.20 22.44
C LYS A 178 8.11 8.99 22.62
N MET A 179 7.39 9.97 23.17
CA MET A 179 5.94 9.89 23.39
C MET A 179 5.18 9.56 22.10
N TYR A 180 5.59 10.11 20.95
CA TYR A 180 4.96 9.79 19.67
C TYR A 180 5.19 8.34 19.24
N VAL A 181 6.33 7.72 19.58
CA VAL A 181 6.57 6.29 19.33
C VAL A 181 5.66 5.44 20.21
N LEU A 182 5.49 5.82 21.49
CA LEU A 182 4.57 5.14 22.40
C LEU A 182 3.12 5.23 21.88
N THR A 183 2.70 6.40 21.39
CA THR A 183 1.39 6.54 20.75
C THR A 183 1.29 5.72 19.45
N ALA A 184 2.36 5.63 18.67
CA ALA A 184 2.38 4.83 17.43
C ALA A 184 2.16 3.34 17.71
N LEU A 185 2.67 2.83 18.85
CA LEU A 185 2.50 1.45 19.30
C LEU A 185 1.06 1.10 19.68
N LEU A 186 0.15 2.08 19.81
CA LEU A 186 -1.28 1.78 19.92
C LEU A 186 -1.82 1.17 18.63
N SER A 187 -1.23 1.46 17.47
CA SER A 187 -1.74 0.99 16.18
C SER A 187 -1.86 -0.55 16.09
N PRO A 188 -0.81 -1.35 16.34
CA PRO A 188 -0.93 -2.81 16.28
C PRO A 188 -1.93 -3.37 17.30
N VAL A 189 -1.96 -2.78 18.51
CA VAL A 189 -2.92 -3.16 19.56
C VAL A 189 -4.35 -2.90 19.10
N THR A 190 -4.59 -1.77 18.44
CA THR A 190 -5.92 -1.41 17.94
C THR A 190 -6.34 -2.28 16.77
N ALA A 191 -5.42 -2.62 15.86
CA ALA A 191 -5.69 -3.58 14.81
C ALA A 191 -6.09 -4.94 15.40
N TYR A 192 -5.36 -5.41 16.41
CA TYR A 192 -5.68 -6.63 17.15
C TYR A 192 -7.05 -6.55 17.84
N ALA A 193 -7.37 -5.43 18.49
CA ALA A 193 -8.66 -5.20 19.14
C ALA A 193 -9.84 -5.18 18.15
N MET A 194 -9.64 -4.67 16.93
CA MET A 194 -10.65 -4.71 15.87
C MET A 194 -10.95 -6.15 15.42
N GLY A 195 -9.99 -7.09 15.55
CA GLY A 195 -10.21 -8.51 15.27
C GLY A 195 -10.15 -8.94 13.79
N TYR A 196 -9.86 -8.03 12.86
CA TYR A 196 -9.85 -8.32 11.42
C TYR A 196 -8.43 -8.37 10.84
N PHE A 197 -8.14 -9.41 10.04
CA PHE A 197 -6.90 -9.55 9.24
C PHE A 197 -5.58 -9.44 10.02
N ILE A 198 -5.60 -9.80 11.30
CA ILE A 198 -4.47 -9.69 12.22
C ILE A 198 -4.38 -10.96 13.07
N SER A 199 -3.15 -11.40 13.32
CA SER A 199 -2.84 -12.48 14.26
C SER A 199 -1.91 -11.94 15.34
N PRO A 200 -1.79 -12.59 16.51
CA PRO A 200 -0.87 -12.16 17.57
C PRO A 200 0.57 -11.99 17.06
N ILE A 201 1.03 -12.91 16.20
CA ILE A 201 2.36 -12.81 15.60
C ILE A 201 2.48 -11.61 14.65
N ARG A 202 1.43 -11.30 13.86
CA ARG A 202 1.42 -10.12 12.99
C ARG A 202 1.44 -8.83 13.80
N MET A 203 0.69 -8.75 14.89
CA MET A 203 0.74 -7.61 15.83
C MET A 203 2.16 -7.41 16.37
N VAL A 204 2.81 -8.47 16.82
CA VAL A 204 4.19 -8.44 17.32
C VAL A 204 5.15 -7.95 16.24
N ILE A 205 5.02 -8.44 15.00
CA ILE A 205 5.81 -7.98 13.86
C ILE A 205 5.59 -6.48 13.61
N GLU A 206 4.35 -5.99 13.62
CA GLU A 206 4.05 -4.57 13.43
C GLU A 206 4.66 -3.71 14.56
N CYS A 207 4.62 -4.16 15.82
CA CYS A 207 5.31 -3.50 16.93
C CYS A 207 6.83 -3.43 16.69
N PHE A 208 7.45 -4.53 16.29
CA PHE A 208 8.88 -4.56 15.95
C PHE A 208 9.21 -3.66 14.76
N LEU A 209 8.35 -3.57 13.76
CA LEU A 209 8.52 -2.66 12.63
C LEU A 209 8.46 -1.19 13.07
N ILE A 210 7.51 -0.81 13.93
CA ILE A 210 7.39 0.56 14.46
C ILE A 210 8.64 0.92 15.28
N ILE A 211 9.06 0.05 16.19
CA ILE A 211 10.26 0.25 17.02
C ILE A 211 11.50 0.29 16.14
N GLY A 212 11.64 -0.66 15.22
CA GLY A 212 12.73 -0.75 14.26
C GLY A 212 12.87 0.50 13.41
N MET A 213 11.77 1.00 12.85
CA MET A 213 11.74 2.24 12.06
C MET A 213 12.03 3.48 12.92
N ALA A 214 11.51 3.55 14.14
CA ALA A 214 11.82 4.64 15.06
C ALA A 214 13.32 4.65 15.41
N MET A 215 13.90 3.50 15.77
CA MET A 215 15.35 3.37 16.02
C MET A 215 16.18 3.71 14.78
N LEU A 216 15.74 3.26 13.60
CA LEU A 216 16.42 3.52 12.35
C LEU A 216 16.38 5.00 11.98
N LEU A 217 15.38 5.78 12.37
CA LEU A 217 15.23 7.18 11.94
C LEU A 217 15.59 8.21 13.02
N MET A 218 15.44 7.88 14.30
CA MET A 218 15.72 8.82 15.38
C MET A 218 17.21 9.22 15.42
N PRO A 219 17.52 10.46 15.83
CA PRO A 219 18.88 10.85 16.15
C PRO A 219 19.39 9.98 17.31
N TYR A 220 20.57 9.38 17.15
CA TYR A 220 21.21 8.59 18.21
C TYR A 220 22.36 9.38 18.80
N ASP A 221 22.52 9.26 20.12
CA ASP A 221 23.68 9.78 20.84
C ASP A 221 24.89 8.87 20.60
N ASN A 222 26.10 9.41 20.71
CA ASN A 222 27.34 8.73 20.30
C ASN A 222 27.65 7.42 21.07
N LYS A 223 26.95 7.17 22.19
CA LYS A 223 27.20 6.05 23.13
C LYS A 223 26.44 4.75 22.82
N CYS A 224 25.59 4.71 21.79
CA CYS A 224 24.76 3.53 21.52
C CYS A 224 25.53 2.39 20.83
N GLN A 225 25.57 1.19 21.43
CA GLN A 225 26.22 -0.01 20.87
C GLN A 225 25.64 -0.44 19.50
N ALA A 226 24.34 -0.23 19.28
CA ALA A 226 23.69 -0.56 18.01
C ALA A 226 24.04 0.40 16.85
N ARG A 227 24.85 1.44 17.08
CA ARG A 227 25.18 2.49 16.10
C ARG A 227 25.77 1.94 14.81
N HIS A 228 26.72 1.00 14.90
CA HIS A 228 27.38 0.45 13.71
C HIS A 228 26.38 -0.30 12.83
N PHE A 229 25.51 -1.11 13.45
CA PHE A 229 24.45 -1.84 12.77
C PHE A 229 23.43 -0.88 12.12
N VAL A 230 22.95 0.13 12.85
CA VAL A 230 22.01 1.13 12.32
C VAL A 230 22.62 1.93 11.16
N LYS A 231 23.89 2.35 11.28
CA LYS A 231 24.61 3.04 10.19
C LYS A 231 24.77 2.16 8.97
N PHE A 232 25.11 0.88 9.17
CA PHE A 232 25.22 -0.09 8.09
C PHE A 232 23.89 -0.24 7.33
N ILE A 233 22.78 -0.45 8.06
CA ILE A 233 21.45 -0.55 7.45
C ILE A 233 21.09 0.73 6.71
N ARG A 234 21.29 1.91 7.32
CA ARG A 234 21.02 3.20 6.64
C ARG A 234 21.83 3.32 5.34
N LYS A 235 23.11 2.98 5.38
CA LYS A 235 23.99 3.04 4.20
C LYS A 235 23.50 2.09 3.10
N PHE A 236 23.12 0.87 3.48
CA PHE A 236 22.59 -0.14 2.56
C PHE A 236 21.28 0.35 1.91
N LEU A 237 20.33 0.83 2.70
CA LEU A 237 19.06 1.38 2.21
C LEU A 237 19.24 2.67 1.37
N SER A 238 20.34 3.40 1.56
CA SER A 238 20.67 4.59 0.77
C SER A 238 21.52 4.30 -0.48
N LEU A 239 21.81 3.03 -0.78
CA LEU A 239 22.51 2.67 -2.02
C LEU A 239 21.66 3.06 -3.23
N ARG A 240 22.34 3.40 -4.34
CA ARG A 240 21.68 3.74 -5.62
C ARG A 240 20.75 2.64 -6.10
N LEU A 241 21.14 1.37 -5.91
CA LEU A 241 20.30 0.23 -6.25
C LEU A 241 19.02 0.22 -5.42
N SER A 242 19.11 0.41 -4.10
CA SER A 242 17.91 0.46 -3.23
C SER A 242 16.99 1.63 -3.56
N GLN A 243 17.55 2.79 -3.90
CA GLN A 243 16.77 3.94 -4.38
C GLN A 243 16.06 3.61 -5.70
N PHE A 244 16.77 3.02 -6.66
CA PHE A 244 16.21 2.61 -7.95
C PHE A 244 15.10 1.56 -7.79
N LEU A 245 15.32 0.53 -6.97
CA LEU A 245 14.29 -0.46 -6.64
C LEU A 245 13.08 0.20 -5.98
N GLY A 246 13.30 1.22 -5.14
CA GLY A 246 12.25 2.04 -4.55
C GLY A 246 11.47 2.85 -5.58
N ASP A 247 12.14 3.46 -6.56
CA ASP A 247 11.49 4.26 -7.60
C ASP A 247 10.59 3.40 -8.51
N VAL A 248 11.03 2.20 -8.87
CA VAL A 248 10.28 1.28 -9.75
C VAL A 248 9.28 0.40 -8.98
N SER A 249 9.31 0.43 -7.65
CA SER A 249 8.55 -0.47 -6.78
C SER A 249 7.04 -0.45 -7.04
N TYR A 250 6.46 0.69 -7.40
CA TYR A 250 5.03 0.79 -7.69
C TYR A 250 4.64 -0.01 -8.94
N SER A 251 5.43 0.12 -10.01
CA SER A 251 5.24 -0.65 -11.24
C SER A 251 5.41 -2.14 -11.02
N VAL A 252 6.42 -2.56 -10.25
CA VAL A 252 6.62 -3.96 -9.85
C VAL A 252 5.43 -4.45 -9.02
N TYR A 253 4.98 -3.65 -8.06
CA TYR A 253 3.89 -3.99 -7.15
C TYR A 253 2.56 -4.22 -7.87
N LEU A 254 2.20 -3.39 -8.86
CA LEU A 254 0.97 -3.65 -9.60
C LEU A 254 1.08 -4.86 -10.54
N LEU A 255 2.25 -5.05 -11.15
CA LEU A 255 2.43 -6.06 -12.19
C LEU A 255 2.65 -7.48 -11.63
N HIS A 256 3.32 -7.64 -10.49
CA HIS A 256 3.89 -8.93 -10.09
C HIS A 256 2.88 -10.09 -10.05
N LEU A 257 1.64 -9.88 -9.59
CA LEU A 257 0.63 -10.94 -9.56
C LEU A 257 0.25 -11.44 -10.97
N MET A 258 0.25 -10.54 -11.95
CA MET A 258 -0.02 -10.87 -13.36
C MET A 258 1.10 -11.71 -14.00
N ILE A 259 2.26 -11.80 -13.35
CA ILE A 259 3.38 -12.64 -13.80
C ILE A 259 3.48 -13.91 -12.94
N VAL A 260 3.42 -13.75 -11.62
CA VAL A 260 3.59 -14.86 -10.67
C VAL A 260 2.47 -15.89 -10.81
N ILE A 261 1.21 -15.46 -10.98
CA ILE A 261 0.08 -16.40 -11.10
C ILE A 261 0.23 -17.31 -12.33
N PRO A 262 0.43 -16.78 -13.56
CA PRO A 262 0.69 -17.64 -14.72
C PRO A 262 1.93 -18.51 -14.56
N VAL A 263 3.05 -17.97 -14.07
CA VAL A 263 4.30 -18.74 -13.91
C VAL A 263 4.09 -19.95 -13.01
N ILE A 264 3.51 -19.75 -11.82
CA ILE A 264 3.25 -20.87 -10.90
C ILE A 264 2.19 -21.80 -11.48
N GLY A 265 1.12 -21.27 -12.08
CA GLY A 265 0.06 -22.07 -12.70
C GLY A 265 0.53 -22.95 -13.86
N ILE A 266 1.61 -22.57 -14.55
CA ILE A 266 2.30 -23.40 -15.55
C ILE A 266 3.21 -24.42 -14.85
N LEU A 267 4.06 -23.98 -13.92
CA LEU A 267 5.04 -24.85 -13.25
C LEU A 267 4.36 -26.01 -12.48
N VAL A 268 3.20 -25.76 -11.89
CA VAL A 268 2.43 -26.76 -11.13
C VAL A 268 1.95 -27.93 -11.98
N GLN A 269 1.82 -27.76 -13.30
CA GLN A 269 1.42 -28.84 -14.21
C GLN A 269 2.52 -29.88 -14.41
N TYR A 270 3.77 -29.58 -14.01
CA TYR A 270 4.90 -30.49 -14.11
C TYR A 270 5.09 -31.25 -12.80
N THR A 271 5.01 -32.57 -12.85
CA THR A 271 5.20 -33.46 -11.68
C THR A 271 6.56 -33.27 -11.02
N ASP A 272 7.61 -33.05 -11.82
CA ASP A 272 8.96 -32.81 -11.30
C ASP A 272 9.02 -31.57 -10.42
N PHE A 273 8.30 -30.51 -10.79
CA PHE A 273 8.22 -29.29 -9.98
C PHE A 273 7.49 -29.54 -8.65
N LEU A 274 6.40 -30.32 -8.67
CA LEU A 274 5.65 -30.65 -7.46
C LEU A 274 6.48 -31.48 -6.47
N ASN A 275 7.33 -32.38 -6.98
CA ASN A 275 8.22 -33.23 -6.19
C ASN A 275 9.41 -32.47 -5.57
N LEU A 276 9.68 -31.22 -5.99
CA LEU A 276 10.71 -30.40 -5.38
C LEU A 276 10.34 -29.97 -3.95
N ALA A 277 11.36 -29.86 -3.09
CA ALA A 277 11.21 -29.26 -1.78
C ALA A 277 10.73 -27.79 -1.87
N SER A 278 9.95 -27.33 -0.88
CA SER A 278 9.37 -25.98 -0.87
C SER A 278 10.35 -24.83 -1.12
N PRO A 279 11.58 -24.81 -0.54
CA PRO A 279 12.55 -23.77 -0.85
C PRO A 279 12.98 -23.74 -2.31
N MET A 280 13.11 -24.92 -2.94
CA MET A 280 13.52 -25.04 -4.34
C MET A 280 12.41 -24.57 -5.28
N ARG A 281 11.15 -24.89 -4.98
CA ARG A 281 9.98 -24.37 -5.71
C ARG A 281 9.92 -22.84 -5.65
N PHE A 282 10.16 -22.27 -4.47
CA PHE A 282 10.23 -20.82 -4.28
C PHE A 282 11.35 -20.20 -5.11
N ILE A 283 12.57 -20.75 -5.04
CA ILE A 283 13.73 -20.24 -5.79
C ILE A 283 13.45 -20.30 -7.29
N LEU A 284 12.97 -21.43 -7.82
CA LEU A 284 12.68 -21.57 -9.25
C LEU A 284 11.60 -20.58 -9.71
N SER A 285 10.50 -20.47 -8.95
CA SER A 285 9.42 -19.52 -9.25
C SER A 285 9.91 -18.08 -9.22
N ALA A 286 10.78 -17.72 -8.27
CA ALA A 286 11.37 -16.39 -8.16
C ALA A 286 12.37 -16.09 -9.28
N LEU A 287 13.23 -17.06 -9.64
CA LEU A 287 14.20 -16.93 -10.72
C LEU A 287 13.53 -16.69 -12.09
N ILE A 288 12.35 -17.26 -12.30
CA ILE A 288 11.55 -17.01 -13.50
C ILE A 288 10.78 -15.69 -13.37
N SER A 289 10.03 -15.51 -12.29
CA SER A 289 9.09 -14.37 -12.16
C SER A 289 9.78 -13.02 -12.03
N LEU A 290 10.91 -12.93 -11.31
CA LEU A 290 11.58 -11.66 -11.02
C LEU A 290 12.12 -10.98 -12.30
N PRO A 291 12.89 -11.66 -13.19
CA PRO A 291 13.34 -11.05 -14.44
C PRO A 291 12.20 -10.52 -15.31
N PHE A 292 11.13 -11.30 -15.51
CA PHE A 292 9.98 -10.88 -16.30
C PHE A 292 9.26 -9.68 -15.66
N THR A 293 9.02 -9.74 -14.36
CA THR A 293 8.37 -8.64 -13.62
C THR A 293 9.17 -7.37 -13.73
N TYR A 294 10.48 -7.39 -13.46
CA TYR A 294 11.32 -6.20 -13.54
C TYR A 294 11.49 -5.69 -14.97
N CYS A 295 11.65 -6.57 -15.96
CA CYS A 295 11.79 -6.17 -17.36
C CYS A 295 10.57 -5.37 -17.82
N ILE A 296 9.36 -5.87 -17.58
CA ILE A 296 8.12 -5.19 -17.97
C ILE A 296 7.88 -3.96 -17.08
N ALA A 297 8.07 -4.08 -15.76
CA ALA A 297 7.87 -2.97 -14.82
C ALA A 297 8.78 -1.77 -15.11
N LEU A 298 10.02 -1.98 -15.57
CA LEU A 298 10.92 -0.89 -15.96
C LEU A 298 10.40 -0.10 -17.17
N ASN A 299 9.81 -0.80 -18.13
CA ASN A 299 9.19 -0.16 -19.28
C ASN A 299 7.92 0.60 -18.87
N LEU A 300 7.07 -0.01 -18.06
CA LEU A 300 5.86 0.63 -17.51
C LEU A 300 6.22 1.88 -16.68
N PHE A 301 7.24 1.79 -15.83
CA PHE A 301 7.74 2.90 -15.04
C PHE A 301 8.19 4.07 -15.94
N LYS A 302 9.02 3.77 -16.94
CA LYS A 302 9.60 4.78 -17.84
C LYS A 302 8.56 5.45 -18.71
N TYR A 303 7.65 4.68 -19.32
CA TYR A 303 6.74 5.16 -20.36
C TYR A 303 5.35 5.53 -19.86
N VAL A 304 4.90 4.98 -18.73
CA VAL A 304 3.55 5.21 -18.21
C VAL A 304 3.60 6.00 -16.92
N GLU A 305 4.20 5.43 -15.87
CA GLU A 305 4.17 6.04 -14.52
C GLU A 305 4.84 7.43 -14.51
N ARG A 306 6.07 7.52 -15.04
CA ARG A 306 6.81 8.79 -15.08
C ARG A 306 6.11 9.84 -15.94
N ASN A 307 5.52 9.43 -17.06
CA ASN A 307 4.78 10.34 -17.94
C ASN A 307 3.48 10.83 -17.30
N GLY A 308 2.79 9.96 -16.56
CA GLY A 308 1.66 10.30 -15.70
C GLY A 308 2.01 11.40 -14.69
N ILE A 309 3.10 11.22 -13.96
CA ILE A 309 3.58 12.21 -12.98
C ILE A 309 3.93 13.55 -13.67
N ILE A 310 4.55 13.51 -14.85
CA ILE A 310 4.84 14.73 -15.63
C ILE A 310 3.56 15.43 -16.06
N LEU A 311 2.56 14.70 -16.54
CA LEU A 311 1.26 15.24 -16.94
C LEU A 311 0.56 15.92 -15.76
N GLY A 312 0.52 15.27 -14.60
CA GLY A 312 -0.04 15.86 -13.38
C GLY A 312 0.67 17.17 -12.98
N ARG A 313 2.00 17.23 -13.10
CA ARG A 313 2.75 18.48 -12.86
C ARG A 313 2.40 19.59 -13.84
N LYS A 314 2.21 19.28 -15.13
CA LYS A 314 1.80 20.26 -16.16
C LYS A 314 0.41 20.83 -15.85
N ILE A 315 -0.55 19.96 -15.49
CA ILE A 315 -1.92 20.37 -15.13
C ILE A 315 -1.91 21.31 -13.92
N ILE A 316 -1.15 20.96 -12.87
CA ILE A 316 -1.02 21.80 -11.68
C ILE A 316 -0.41 23.17 -12.01
N ARG A 317 0.63 23.22 -12.86
CA ARG A 317 1.26 24.48 -13.27
C ARG A 317 0.27 25.38 -14.02
N ASN A 318 -0.45 24.83 -15.00
CA ASN A 318 -1.44 25.60 -15.75
C ASN A 318 -2.60 26.12 -14.87
N ALA A 319 -2.97 25.37 -13.83
CA ALA A 319 -3.98 25.81 -12.86
C ALA A 319 -3.47 26.90 -11.91
N LEU A 320 -2.16 26.96 -11.65
CA LEU A 320 -1.52 28.00 -10.85
C LEU A 320 -1.30 29.29 -11.65
N ASP A 321 -0.93 29.17 -12.92
CA ASP A 321 -0.65 30.32 -13.80
C ASP A 321 -1.94 31.09 -14.20
N LYS A 322 -3.12 30.47 -14.04
CA LYS A 322 -4.44 31.07 -14.35
C LYS A 322 -5.14 31.71 -13.15
N SER A 323 -4.57 31.66 -11.95
CA SER A 323 -5.18 32.12 -10.68
C SER A 323 -4.45 33.31 -10.09
#